data_AF-A0A1J3GR12-F1
#
_entry.id   AF-A0A1J3GR12-F1
#
_cell.length_a   1.000
_cell.length_b   1.000
_cell.length_c   1.000
_cell.angle_alpha   90.00
_cell.angle_beta   90.00
_cell.angle_gamma   90.00
#
_symmetry.space_group_name_H-M   'P 1'
#
loop_
_entity.id
_entity.type
_entity.pdbx_description
1 polymer ?
#
loop_
_entity_poly.entity_id
_entity_poly.type
_entity_poly.pdbx_seq_one_letter_code
_entity_poly.pdbx_strand_id
1 'polypeptide(L)'
;QGFDIDFSMFRCLFNYHLVDPDDHDFLDEPETNGDLMKRLSRESIKRYNEESETNFEFLEVVKANFHFAAGFIFLITFDALDPSSDNEKKTFQARIYYSSCYPTEYVFVRPKPDSKVESSESSGGSSEEDVKKD
;
A
#
# COMPACT_ATOMS: atom_id res chain seq x y z
N GLN A 1 -13.89 -11.94 28.79
CA GLN A 1 -13.56 -13.17 28.02
C GLN A 1 -13.73 -12.81 26.55
N GLY A 2 -12.76 -13.11 25.68
CA GLY A 2 -12.77 -12.67 24.27
C GLY A 2 -11.61 -11.76 23.82
N PHE A 3 -10.58 -11.59 24.67
CA PHE A 3 -9.35 -10.86 24.31
C PHE A 3 -8.23 -11.79 23.81
N ASP A 4 -8.29 -13.09 24.18
CA ASP A 4 -7.37 -14.11 23.70
C ASP A 4 -7.77 -14.55 22.30
N ILE A 5 -7.34 -13.76 21.31
CA ILE A 5 -7.56 -14.03 19.90
C ILE A 5 -6.44 -14.97 19.45
N ASP A 6 -6.80 -16.17 19.04
CA ASP A 6 -5.88 -17.07 18.35
C ASP A 6 -5.65 -16.58 16.92
N PHE A 7 -4.61 -15.76 16.75
CA PHE A 7 -4.23 -15.20 15.45
C PHE A 7 -3.77 -16.26 14.44
N SER A 8 -3.48 -17.50 14.86
CA SER A 8 -3.14 -18.59 13.92
C SER A 8 -4.32 -18.97 13.01
N MET A 9 -5.55 -18.66 13.41
CA MET A 9 -6.76 -18.91 12.64
C MET A 9 -7.14 -17.78 11.67
N PHE A 10 -6.49 -16.61 11.75
CA PHE A 10 -6.82 -15.45 10.93
C PHE A 10 -5.75 -15.18 9.86
N ARG A 11 -6.05 -15.54 8.62
CA ARG A 11 -5.30 -15.07 7.43
C ARG A 11 -5.75 -13.66 7.03
N CYS A 12 -5.65 -12.69 7.95
CA CYS A 12 -6.17 -11.32 7.88
C CYS A 12 -6.13 -10.67 6.48
N LEU A 13 -7.19 -10.87 5.71
CA LEU A 13 -7.49 -10.17 4.45
C LEU A 13 -8.79 -9.36 4.56
N PHE A 14 -9.52 -9.45 5.69
CA PHE A 14 -10.89 -8.95 5.83
C PHE A 14 -11.03 -7.43 6.00
N ASN A 15 -9.94 -6.69 6.18
CA ASN A 15 -10.01 -5.25 6.47
C ASN A 15 -9.64 -4.37 5.27
N TYR A 16 -9.31 -4.95 4.11
CA TYR A 16 -8.96 -4.19 2.91
C TYR A 16 -10.16 -4.06 1.99
N HIS A 17 -10.49 -2.82 1.65
CA HIS A 17 -11.57 -2.45 0.75
C HIS A 17 -11.02 -1.72 -0.47
N LEU A 18 -11.68 -1.87 -1.61
CA LEU A 18 -11.36 -1.06 -2.80
C LEU A 18 -11.78 0.38 -2.55
N VAL A 19 -10.97 1.32 -2.98
CA VAL A 19 -11.37 2.73 -3.05
C VAL A 19 -12.27 2.90 -4.27
N ASP A 20 -13.51 3.32 -4.05
CA ASP A 20 -14.36 3.83 -5.11
C ASP A 20 -13.92 5.27 -5.43
N PRO A 21 -13.46 5.57 -6.66
CA PRO A 21 -12.93 6.88 -7.01
C PRO A 21 -14.00 7.97 -7.07
N ASP A 22 -15.28 7.62 -7.25
CA ASP A 22 -16.37 8.60 -7.42
C ASP A 22 -17.06 8.95 -6.08
N ASP A 23 -16.65 8.28 -5.00
CA ASP A 23 -17.20 8.48 -3.65
C ASP A 23 -16.44 9.57 -2.88
N HIS A 24 -16.96 9.93 -1.70
CA HIS A 24 -16.47 11.00 -0.82
C HIS A 24 -16.21 10.53 0.62
N ASP A 25 -16.12 9.22 0.86
CA ASP A 25 -15.97 8.64 2.20
C ASP A 25 -14.80 9.18 3.05
N PHE A 26 -13.74 9.69 2.43
CA PHE A 26 -12.52 10.10 3.15
C PHE A 26 -12.43 11.61 3.43
N LEU A 27 -13.23 12.43 2.74
CA LEU A 27 -13.12 13.88 2.71
C LEU A 27 -14.49 14.53 2.61
N ASP A 28 -14.64 15.71 3.21
CA ASP A 28 -15.80 16.55 2.90
C ASP A 28 -15.72 17.05 1.45
N GLU A 29 -16.86 17.11 0.76
CA GLU A 29 -16.97 17.68 -0.60
C GLU A 29 -16.23 19.03 -0.70
N PRO A 30 -15.54 19.33 -1.83
CA PRO A 30 -15.79 18.80 -3.17
C PRO A 30 -14.77 17.76 -3.69
N GLU A 31 -13.73 17.39 -2.93
CA GLU A 31 -12.70 16.46 -3.41
C GLU A 31 -13.28 15.02 -3.43
N THR A 32 -13.19 14.34 -4.57
CA THR A 32 -13.52 12.90 -4.66
C THR A 32 -12.40 12.06 -4.08
N ASN A 33 -12.70 10.82 -3.70
CA ASN A 33 -11.69 9.83 -3.35
C ASN A 33 -10.66 9.63 -4.47
N GLY A 34 -11.09 9.67 -5.73
CA GLY A 34 -10.21 9.60 -6.89
C GLY A 34 -9.22 10.77 -6.95
N ASP A 35 -9.66 11.98 -6.63
CA ASP A 35 -8.80 13.16 -6.57
C ASP A 35 -7.79 13.08 -5.43
N LEU A 36 -8.23 12.59 -4.25
CA LEU A 36 -7.32 12.27 -3.14
C LEU A 36 -6.25 11.26 -3.57
N MET A 37 -6.63 10.16 -4.23
CA MET A 37 -5.67 9.14 -4.69
C MET A 37 -4.66 9.71 -5.70
N LYS A 38 -5.09 10.58 -6.62
CA LYS A 38 -4.19 11.25 -7.57
C LYS A 38 -3.21 12.17 -6.84
N ARG A 39 -3.70 12.99 -5.89
CA ARG A 39 -2.85 13.90 -5.11
C ARG A 39 -1.80 13.15 -4.30
N LEU A 40 -2.21 12.11 -3.59
CA LEU A 40 -1.32 11.25 -2.81
C LEU A 40 -0.28 10.53 -3.70
N SER A 41 -0.67 10.09 -4.90
CA SER A 41 0.26 9.46 -5.85
C SER A 41 1.29 10.43 -6.40
N ARG A 42 0.88 11.66 -6.73
CA ARG A 42 1.79 12.74 -7.20
C ARG A 42 2.84 13.09 -6.15
N GLU A 43 2.43 13.25 -4.90
CA GLU A 43 3.38 13.50 -3.81
C GLU A 43 4.29 12.30 -3.56
N SER A 44 3.75 11.07 -3.66
CA SER A 44 4.57 9.86 -3.53
C SER A 44 5.67 9.80 -4.59
N ILE A 45 5.34 10.00 -5.87
CA ILE A 45 6.36 9.93 -6.93
C ILE A 45 7.36 11.09 -6.84
N LYS A 46 6.92 12.27 -6.41
CA LYS A 46 7.81 13.40 -6.14
C LYS A 46 8.86 13.05 -5.09
N ARG A 47 8.44 12.46 -3.97
CA ARG A 47 9.36 12.00 -2.92
C ARG A 47 10.32 10.91 -3.42
N TYR A 48 9.82 9.95 -4.19
CA TYR A 48 10.67 8.94 -4.82
C TYR A 48 11.75 9.56 -5.70
N ASN A 49 11.37 10.55 -6.51
CA ASN A 49 12.27 11.30 -7.39
C ASN A 49 13.35 12.07 -6.60
N GLU A 50 12.96 12.74 -5.52
CA GLU A 50 13.88 13.44 -4.62
C GLU A 50 14.89 12.48 -3.96
N GLU A 51 14.42 11.32 -3.48
CA GLU A 51 15.25 10.34 -2.77
C GLU A 51 16.15 9.50 -3.70
N SER A 52 15.69 9.23 -4.93
CA SER A 52 16.35 8.35 -5.89
C SER A 52 17.09 9.10 -7.01
N GLU A 53 17.07 10.44 -7.00
CA GLU A 53 17.62 11.29 -8.06
C GLU A 53 17.02 10.97 -9.45
N THR A 54 15.70 10.76 -9.52
CA THR A 54 14.97 10.44 -10.75
C THR A 54 13.96 11.54 -11.13
N ASN A 55 13.28 11.38 -12.28
CA ASN A 55 12.34 12.37 -12.81
C ASN A 55 11.05 11.75 -13.35
N PHE A 56 10.54 10.69 -12.71
CA PHE A 56 9.28 10.06 -13.13
C PHE A 56 8.10 11.02 -13.04
N GLU A 57 7.23 11.00 -14.06
CA GLU A 57 6.05 11.86 -14.15
C GLU A 57 4.78 11.04 -13.90
N PHE A 58 3.96 11.47 -12.95
CA PHE A 58 2.70 10.78 -12.65
C PHE A 58 1.78 10.73 -13.89
N LEU A 59 1.27 9.55 -14.22
CA LEU A 59 0.32 9.33 -15.31
C LEU A 59 -1.11 9.17 -14.78
N GLU A 60 -1.37 8.06 -14.08
CA GLU A 60 -2.72 7.71 -13.62
C GLU A 60 -2.70 6.79 -12.39
N VAL A 61 -3.79 6.79 -11.62
CA VAL A 61 -4.02 5.78 -10.58
C VAL A 61 -4.60 4.53 -11.24
N VAL A 62 -3.96 3.38 -11.07
CA VAL A 62 -4.42 2.10 -11.61
C VAL A 62 -5.46 1.48 -10.68
N LYS A 63 -5.19 1.46 -9.38
CA LYS A 63 -6.11 1.01 -8.33
C LYS A 63 -5.64 1.46 -6.95
N ALA A 64 -6.57 1.57 -6.02
CA ALA A 64 -6.25 1.78 -4.62
C ALA A 64 -7.08 0.86 -3.72
N ASN A 65 -6.48 0.43 -2.62
CA ASN A 65 -7.16 -0.26 -1.53
C ASN A 65 -6.94 0.53 -0.25
N PHE A 66 -7.85 0.42 0.70
CA PHE A 66 -7.70 1.02 2.02
C PHE A 66 -8.05 0.02 3.11
N HIS A 67 -7.49 0.23 4.31
CA HIS A 67 -8.07 -0.32 5.53
C HIS A 67 -8.20 0.77 6.58
N PHE A 68 -9.25 0.69 7.37
CA PHE A 68 -9.55 1.66 8.42
C PHE A 68 -9.05 1.17 9.78
N ALA A 69 -8.40 2.08 10.52
CA ALA A 69 -8.00 1.91 11.91
C ALA A 69 -8.15 3.27 12.63
N ALA A 70 -7.09 3.82 13.24
CA ALA A 70 -7.06 5.19 13.78
C ALA A 70 -6.92 6.28 12.68
N GLY A 71 -7.26 5.93 11.45
CA GLY A 71 -7.00 6.63 10.19
C GLY A 71 -7.11 5.65 9.03
N PHE A 72 -6.74 6.08 7.83
CA PHE A 72 -6.77 5.25 6.63
C PHE A 72 -5.36 4.86 6.22
N ILE A 73 -5.13 3.57 5.99
CA ILE A 73 -3.93 3.12 5.30
C ILE A 73 -4.30 2.85 3.85
N PHE A 74 -3.80 3.70 2.95
CA PHE A 74 -3.95 3.52 1.51
C PHE A 74 -2.81 2.69 0.93
N LEU A 75 -3.17 1.72 0.10
CA LEU A 75 -2.29 0.95 -0.76
C LEU A 75 -2.61 1.30 -2.22
N ILE A 76 -1.86 2.24 -2.77
CA ILE A 76 -2.11 2.80 -4.09
C ILE A 76 -1.15 2.18 -5.10
N THR A 77 -1.69 1.72 -6.22
CA THR A 77 -0.92 1.34 -7.42
C THR A 77 -1.20 2.39 -8.49
N PHE A 78 -0.16 3.00 -9.03
CA PHE A 78 -0.27 4.05 -10.03
C PHE A 78 0.83 3.90 -11.08
N ASP A 79 0.58 4.42 -12.27
CA ASP A 79 1.55 4.45 -13.35
C ASP A 79 2.23 5.83 -13.42
N ALA A 80 3.51 5.81 -13.79
CA ALA A 80 4.30 7.00 -14.07
C ALA A 80 5.10 6.79 -15.36
N LEU A 81 5.40 7.86 -16.07
CA LEU A 81 6.25 7.86 -17.24
C LEU A 81 7.69 8.10 -16.82
N ASP A 82 8.64 7.44 -17.48
CA ASP A 82 10.07 7.66 -17.32
C ASP A 82 10.60 8.53 -18.47
N PRO A 83 10.83 9.84 -18.27
CA PRO A 83 11.35 10.68 -19.34
C PRO A 83 12.77 10.30 -19.77
N SER A 84 13.51 9.54 -18.95
CA SER A 84 14.85 9.04 -19.30
C SER A 84 14.82 7.81 -20.21
N SER A 85 13.66 7.15 -20.31
CA SER A 85 13.44 5.91 -21.08
C SER A 85 12.38 6.09 -22.17
N ASP A 86 12.44 7.20 -22.93
CA ASP A 86 11.46 7.53 -24.00
C ASP A 86 10.00 7.52 -23.53
N ASN A 87 9.75 8.01 -22.32
CA ASN A 87 8.44 7.99 -21.65
C ASN A 87 7.86 6.58 -21.47
N GLU A 88 8.72 5.58 -21.25
CA GLU A 88 8.25 4.24 -20.90
C GLU A 88 7.40 4.28 -19.62
N LYS A 89 6.26 3.57 -19.66
CA LYS A 89 5.34 3.49 -18.53
C LYS A 89 5.87 2.51 -17.49
N LYS A 90 5.99 2.99 -16.24
CA LYS A 90 6.41 2.19 -15.08
C LYS A 90 5.36 2.25 -13.97
N THR A 91 5.01 1.08 -13.44
CA THR A 91 4.04 0.97 -12.34
C THR A 91 4.73 1.09 -11.00
N PHE A 92 4.17 1.91 -10.12
CA PHE A 92 4.61 2.11 -8.74
C PHE A 92 3.55 1.62 -7.75
N GLN A 93 4.00 1.32 -6.53
CA GLN A 93 3.17 1.03 -5.38
C GLN A 93 3.57 1.94 -4.22
N ALA A 94 2.58 2.61 -3.63
CA ALA A 94 2.75 3.45 -2.45
C ALA A 94 1.89 2.93 -1.28
N ARG A 95 2.45 3.03 -0.09
CA ARG A 95 1.71 2.84 1.18
C ARG A 95 1.71 4.17 1.92
N ILE A 96 0.53 4.63 2.30
CA ILE A 96 0.33 5.95 2.88
C ILE A 96 -0.59 5.81 4.09
N TYR A 97 -0.24 6.47 5.19
CA TYR A 97 -1.17 6.71 6.29
C TYR A 97 -1.77 8.10 6.15
N TYR A 98 -3.10 8.14 6.16
CA TYR A 98 -3.88 9.35 5.97
C TYR A 98 -4.85 9.54 7.14
N SER A 99 -4.86 10.74 7.70
CA SER A 99 -5.75 11.16 8.78
C SER A 99 -6.06 12.63 8.61
N SER A 100 -7.27 13.06 8.97
CA SER A 100 -7.62 14.48 9.06
C SER A 100 -7.03 15.15 10.30
N CYS A 101 -6.62 14.38 11.31
CA CYS A 101 -6.09 14.89 12.57
C CYS A 101 -4.57 15.03 12.60
N TYR A 102 -3.86 14.33 11.72
CA TYR A 102 -2.40 14.25 11.71
C TYR A 102 -1.85 14.46 10.29
N PRO A 103 -0.60 14.94 10.15
CA PRO A 103 0.06 15.02 8.85
C PRO A 103 0.02 13.67 8.11
N THR A 104 -0.13 13.72 6.79
CA THR A 104 -0.05 12.53 5.95
C THR A 104 1.35 11.93 6.01
N GLU A 105 1.45 10.63 6.30
CA GLU A 105 2.71 9.90 6.34
C GLU A 105 2.86 9.04 5.08
N TYR A 106 3.89 9.33 4.29
CA TYR A 106 4.26 8.55 3.11
C TYR A 106 5.21 7.43 3.56
N VAL A 107 4.64 6.26 3.89
CA VAL A 107 5.38 5.15 4.49
C VAL A 107 6.44 4.60 3.54
N PHE A 108 6.06 4.34 2.29
CA PHE A 108 7.00 4.04 1.21
C PHE A 108 6.36 4.25 -0.16
N VAL A 109 7.21 4.40 -1.16
CA VAL A 109 6.90 4.35 -2.58
C VAL A 109 7.99 3.57 -3.29
N ARG A 110 7.63 2.68 -4.20
CA ARG A 110 8.60 1.87 -4.94
C ARG A 110 8.04 1.42 -6.29
N PRO A 111 8.90 1.10 -7.28
CA PRO A 111 8.48 0.35 -8.44
C PRO A 111 7.80 -0.96 -8.02
N LYS A 112 6.74 -1.34 -8.74
CA LYS A 112 6.09 -2.63 -8.54
C LYS A 112 7.09 -3.75 -8.89
N PRO A 113 7.27 -4.77 -8.03
CA PRO A 113 8.17 -5.89 -8.33
C PRO A 113 7.74 -6.64 -9.60
N ASP A 114 8.70 -7.02 -10.43
CA ASP A 114 8.45 -7.92 -11.55
C ASP A 114 8.03 -9.29 -11.03
N SER A 115 6.93 -9.83 -11.55
CA SER A 115 6.34 -11.10 -11.10
C SER A 115 7.20 -12.36 -11.33
N LYS A 116 8.45 -12.23 -11.80
CA LYS A 116 9.39 -13.36 -11.94
C LYS A 116 10.03 -13.71 -10.59
N VAL A 117 9.25 -14.24 -9.66
CA VAL A 117 9.79 -14.96 -8.49
C VAL A 117 9.00 -16.25 -8.35
N GLU A 118 9.63 -17.36 -8.77
CA GLU A 118 9.24 -18.71 -8.39
C GLU A 118 9.23 -18.77 -6.85
N SER A 119 8.06 -19.11 -6.30
CA SER A 119 7.88 -19.29 -4.88
C SER A 119 8.64 -20.55 -4.45
N SER A 120 9.81 -20.40 -3.85
CA SER A 120 10.39 -21.49 -3.06
C SER A 120 9.63 -21.55 -1.75
N GLU A 121 8.64 -22.44 -1.70
CA GLU A 121 8.03 -22.88 -0.45
C GLU A 121 9.12 -23.55 0.41
N SER A 122 9.62 -22.85 1.42
CA SER A 122 10.33 -23.51 2.52
C SER A 122 9.29 -24.11 3.46
N SER A 123 8.79 -25.29 3.10
CA SER A 123 8.16 -26.21 4.03
C SER A 123 9.18 -26.75 5.02
N GLY A 124 8.85 -26.69 6.31
CA GLY A 124 9.21 -27.77 7.25
C GLY A 124 10.18 -27.40 8.37
N GLY A 125 9.69 -27.52 9.60
CA GLY A 125 10.50 -27.56 10.81
C GLY A 125 9.69 -27.39 12.08
N SER A 126 8.72 -28.28 12.31
CA SER A 126 8.11 -28.47 13.62
C SER A 126 9.14 -29.14 14.54
N SER A 127 9.39 -28.59 15.72
CA SER A 127 10.03 -29.32 16.81
C SER A 127 9.16 -29.16 18.05
N GLU A 128 8.40 -30.22 18.32
CA GLU A 128 7.79 -30.49 19.60
C GLU A 128 8.91 -30.61 20.64
N GLU A 129 8.88 -29.81 21.71
CA GLU A 129 9.67 -30.09 22.90
C GLU A 129 8.81 -30.86 23.92
N ASP A 130 9.16 -32.15 24.06
CA ASP A 130 8.78 -33.04 25.14
C ASP A 130 9.20 -32.46 26.50
N VAL A 131 8.23 -32.07 27.34
CA VAL A 131 8.47 -31.84 28.77
C VAL A 131 8.27 -33.15 29.52
N LYS A 132 9.39 -33.77 29.93
CA LYS A 132 9.41 -34.87 30.90
C LYS A 132 9.88 -34.34 32.27
N LYS A 133 9.12 -34.74 33.29
CA LYS A 133 9.22 -34.47 34.73
C LYS A 133 10.64 -34.52 35.32
N ASP A 134 10.84 -33.69 36.35
CA ASP A 134 11.23 -34.14 37.70
C ASP A 134 10.36 -33.43 38.76
#